data_AF-A0A356FSD2-F1
#
_entry.id   AF-A0A356FSD2-F1
#
_cell.length_a   1.000
_cell.length_b   1.000
_cell.length_c   1.000
_cell.angle_alpha   90.00
_cell.angle_beta   90.00
_cell.angle_gamma   90.00
#
_symmetry.space_group_name_H-M   'P 1'
#
loop_
_entity.id
_entity.type
_entity.pdbx_description
1 polymer ?
#
loop_
_entity_poly.entity_id
_entity_poly.type
_entity_poly.pdbx_seq_one_letter_code
_entity_poly.pdbx_strand_id
1 'polypeptide(L)' 'MPVENYIDLLPVILLGIVFFGSAVAMIFWSARRGQLRDFDDQAKVIFTHEEPEGEISDHFPDK' A
#
# COMPACT_ATOMS: atom_id res chain seq x y z
N MET A 1 3.58 33.90 -7.65
CA MET A 1 4.20 34.85 -6.72
C MET A 1 5.67 34.94 -7.10
N PRO A 2 6.19 36.11 -7.48
CA PRO A 2 7.63 36.27 -7.67
C PRO A 2 8.31 36.01 -6.31
N VAL A 3 9.28 35.09 -6.29
CA VAL A 3 10.06 34.78 -5.09
C VAL A 3 11.30 35.65 -5.17
N GLU A 4 11.26 36.80 -4.51
CA GLU A 4 12.39 37.72 -4.45
C GLU A 4 13.48 37.20 -3.49
N ASN A 5 13.09 36.35 -2.52
CA ASN A 5 13.97 35.72 -1.56
C ASN A 5 13.69 34.21 -1.43
N TYR A 6 14.67 33.38 -1.77
CA TYR A 6 14.55 31.91 -1.72
C TYR A 6 14.29 31.35 -0.31
N ILE A 7 14.55 32.13 0.75
CA ILE A 7 14.23 31.77 2.14
C ILE A 7 12.72 31.55 2.32
N ASP A 8 11.88 32.23 1.55
CA ASP A 8 10.42 32.10 1.62
C ASP A 8 9.94 30.71 1.16
N LEU A 9 10.77 29.95 0.44
CA LEU A 9 10.47 28.58 0.00
C LEU A 9 10.78 27.54 1.08
N LEU A 10 11.57 27.87 2.10
CA LEU A 10 11.99 26.91 3.13
C LEU A 10 10.82 26.21 3.83
N PRO A 11 9.71 26.87 4.21
CA PRO A 11 8.59 26.19 4.85
C PRO A 11 7.97 25.11 3.96
N VAL A 12 7.83 25.38 2.66
CA VAL A 12 7.27 24.42 1.69
C VAL A 12 8.24 23.26 1.46
N ILE A 13 9.53 23.54 1.37
CA ILE A 13 10.56 22.50 1.22
C ILE A 13 10.58 21.59 2.45
N LEU A 14 10.57 22.15 3.66
CA LEU A 14 10.53 21.39 4.90
C LEU A 14 9.26 20.54 5.01
N LEU A 15 8.10 21.11 4.66
CA LEU A 15 6.84 20.38 4.60
C LEU A 15 6.95 19.19 3.64
N GLY A 16 7.51 19.41 2.44
CA GLY A 16 7.72 18.37 1.45
C GLY A 16 8.62 17.25 1.98
N ILE A 17 9.74 17.59 2.63
CA ILE A 17 10.66 16.61 3.23
C ILE A 17 9.95 15.78 4.29
N VAL A 18 9.19 16.40 5.19
CA VAL A 18 8.45 15.69 6.24
C VAL A 18 7.39 14.78 5.63
N PHE A 19 6.61 15.29 4.66
CA PHE A 19 5.56 14.54 4.00
C PHE A 19 6.12 13.32 3.26
N PHE A 20 7.04 13.52 2.32
CA PHE A 20 7.60 12.42 1.53
C PHE A 20 8.49 11.49 2.37
N GLY A 21 9.23 12.05 3.33
CA GLY A 21 10.02 11.26 4.28
C GLY A 21 9.14 10.30 5.09
N SER A 22 7.98 10.76 5.56
CA SER A 22 7.03 9.89 6.28
C SER A 22 6.48 8.77 5.39
N ALA A 23 6.15 9.08 4.12
CA ALA A 23 5.64 8.09 3.18
C ALA A 23 6.68 7.00 2.91
N VAL A 24 7.94 7.38 2.62
CA VAL A 24 9.03 6.42 2.40
C VAL A 24 9.28 5.57 3.65
N ALA A 25 9.30 6.18 4.84
CA ALA A 25 9.51 5.46 6.09
C ALA A 25 8.41 4.42 6.34
N MET A 26 7.15 4.77 6.12
CA MET A 26 6.03 3.86 6.32
C MET A 26 6.00 2.72 5.30
N ILE A 27 6.29 3.02 4.03
CA ILE A 27 6.39 1.99 2.98
C ILE A 27 7.53 1.02 3.30
N PHE A 28 8.70 1.54 3.70
CA PHE A 28 9.84 0.71 4.07
C PHE A 28 9.55 -0.18 5.28
N TRP A 29 8.90 0.36 6.30
CA TRP A 29 8.47 -0.40 7.47
C TRP A 29 7.47 -1.51 7.09
N SER A 30 6.47 -1.17 6.27
CA SER A 30 5.44 -2.10 5.79
C SER A 30 6.05 -3.26 5.00
N ALA A 31 6.98 -2.95 4.09
CA ALA A 31 7.74 -3.95 3.34
C ALA A 31 8.56 -4.87 4.26
N ARG A 32 9.27 -4.31 5.25
CA ARG A 32 10.05 -5.10 6.23
C ARG A 32 9.20 -5.99 7.12
N ARG A 33 7.97 -5.57 7.43
CA ARG A 33 7.01 -6.38 8.20
C ARG A 33 6.29 -7.43 7.36
N GLY A 34 6.56 -7.49 6.05
CA GLY A 34 5.95 -8.46 5.14
C GLY A 34 4.49 -8.15 4.79
N GLN A 35 3.98 -6.96 5.14
CA GLN A 35 2.60 -6.57 4.82
C GLN A 35 2.34 -6.53 3.31
N LEU A 36 3.39 -6.32 2.50
CA LEU A 36 3.30 -6.25 1.04
C LEU A 36 3.71 -7.56 0.34
N ARG A 37 3.86 -8.68 1.08
CA ARG A 37 4.48 -9.90 0.55
C ARG A 37 3.48 -10.83 -0.16
N ASP A 38 2.34 -11.10 0.47
CA ASP A 38 1.29 -11.99 -0.06
C ASP A 38 -0.06 -11.31 0.06
N PHE A 39 -0.45 -10.56 -0.96
CA PHE A 39 -1.73 -9.85 -0.98
C PHE A 39 -2.92 -10.79 -1.15
N ASP A 40 -2.77 -11.83 -1.97
CA ASP A 40 -3.83 -12.81 -2.20
C ASP A 40 -4.17 -13.58 -0.92
N ASP A 41 -3.18 -14.12 -0.23
CA ASP A 41 -3.40 -14.82 1.05
C ASP A 41 -3.96 -13.88 2.13
N GLN A 42 -3.51 -12.62 2.16
CA GLN A 42 -4.06 -11.62 3.07
C GLN A 42 -5.50 -11.23 2.76
N ALA A 43 -5.92 -11.25 1.49
CA ALA A 43 -7.32 -11.02 1.11
C ALA A 43 -8.22 -12.17 1.56
N LYS A 44 -7.65 -13.38 1.65
CA LYS A 44 -8.36 -14.62 2.02
C LYS A 44 -8.55 -14.80 3.52
N VAL A 45 -7.94 -13.96 4.38
CA VAL A 45 -8.08 -14.06 5.84
C VAL A 45 -9.51 -13.84 6.35
N ILE A 46 -10.39 -13.28 5.51
CA ILE A 46 -11.81 -13.11 5.85
C ILE A 46 -12.53 -14.46 5.87
N PHE A 47 -12.04 -15.43 5.10
CA PHE A 47 -12.64 -16.75 5.00
C PHE A 47 -12.21 -17.58 6.20
N THR A 48 -13.17 -18.31 6.75
CA THR A 48 -12.96 -19.12 7.94
C THR A 48 -13.28 -20.58 7.62
N HIS A 49 -13.05 -21.47 8.57
CA HIS A 49 -13.46 -22.86 8.39
C HIS A 49 -15.00 -22.97 8.27
N GLU A 50 -15.76 -22.09 8.93
CA GLU A 50 -17.23 -22.10 8.86
C GLU A 50 -17.75 -21.51 7.53
N GLU A 51 -17.04 -20.53 6.98
CA GLU A 51 -17.36 -19.86 5.71
C GLU A 51 -16.12 -19.87 4.79
N PRO A 52 -15.88 -20.97 4.05
CA PRO A 52 -14.72 -21.12 3.18
C PRO A 52 -14.89 -20.36 1.86
N GLU A 53 -13.79 -20.19 1.13
CA GLU A 53 -13.82 -19.70 -0.24
C GLU A 53 -14.69 -20.59 -1.14
N GLY A 54 -15.48 -19.98 -2.03
CA GLY A 54 -16.29 -20.71 -3.00
C GLY A 54 -15.42 -21.44 -4.03
N GLU A 55 -15.73 -22.71 -4.29
CA GLU A 55 -15.07 -23.52 -5.31
C GLU A 55 -15.84 -23.48 -6.65
N ILE A 56 -15.11 -23.45 -7.77
CA ILE A 56 -15.72 -23.52 -9.10
C ILE A 56 -16.23 -24.95 -9.32
N SER A 57 -17.55 -25.13 -9.34
CA SER A 57 -18.20 -26.42 -9.51
C SER A 57 -18.67 -26.71 -10.94
N ASP A 58 -18.76 -25.68 -11.78
CA ASP A 58 -19.24 -25.80 -13.16
C ASP A 58 -18.08 -25.61 -14.15
N HIS A 59 -17.91 -26.56 -15.05
CA HIS A 59 -16.96 -26.49 -16.16
C HIS A 59 -17.59 -27.07 -17.42
N PHE A 60 -17.33 -26.43 -18.56
CA PHE A 60 -17.71 -26.98 -19.85
C PHE A 60 -16.92 -28.28 -20.10
N PRO A 61 -17.54 -29.30 -20.72
CA PRO A 61 -16.84 -30.55 -21.03
C PRO A 61 -15.64 -30.30 -21.97
N ASP A 62 -14.54 -30.99 -21.71
CA ASP A 62 -13.37 -31.01 -22.58
C ASP A 62 -13.73 -31.56 -23.97
N LYS A 63 -13.08 -31.02 -25.00
CA LYS A 63 -13.37 -31.28 -26.42
C LYS A 63 -12.89 -32.66 -26.90
#